data_AF-A0A968PWN2-F1
#
_entry.id   AF-A0A968PWN2-F1
#
_cell.length_a   1.000
_cell.length_b   1.000
_cell.length_c   1.000
_cell.angle_alpha   90.00
_cell.angle_beta   90.00
_cell.angle_gamma   90.00
#
_symmetry.space_group_name_H-M   'P 1'
#
loop_
_entity.id
_entity.type
_entity.pdbx_description
1 polymer ?
#
loop_
_entity_poly.entity_id
_entity_poly.type
_entity_poly.pdbx_seq_one_letter_code
_entity_poly.pdbx_strand_id
1 'polypeptide(L)'
;MPSTNLIRLGGLAAIIAGIMRGLNSLVPSSIPTVAIAFLYLLTDIFILFGMMGLYGFQYRESRLWGCFGFLLAIAGIGIIRYGTISGVNLYSVGALIFVGGLILFAVGSWIANKLPQWVPAFWILSTIVGICGYFVPGLNLFFVISGVIFGIGFSGAGIKVWSAKSEQLRREIST
;
A
#
# COMPACT_ATOMS: atom_id res chain seq x y z
N MET A 1 -9.27 2.89 -23.52
CA MET A 1 -10.10 3.08 -22.30
C MET A 1 -9.82 4.47 -21.73
N PRO A 2 -10.81 5.21 -21.22
CA PRO A 2 -10.57 6.51 -20.60
C PRO A 2 -9.70 6.33 -19.34
N SER A 3 -8.67 7.15 -19.18
CA SER A 3 -7.70 7.11 -18.06
C SER A 3 -8.37 7.08 -16.68
N THR A 4 -9.54 7.70 -16.55
CA THR A 4 -10.38 7.69 -15.35
C THR A 4 -10.80 6.28 -14.92
N ASN A 5 -11.10 5.38 -15.86
CA ASN A 5 -11.50 4.01 -15.51
C ASN A 5 -10.32 3.20 -14.96
N LEU A 6 -9.11 3.41 -15.49
CA LEU A 6 -7.90 2.75 -15.00
C LEU A 6 -7.56 3.19 -13.57
N ILE A 7 -7.65 4.49 -13.29
CA ILE A 7 -7.44 5.03 -11.94
C ILE A 7 -8.45 4.44 -10.94
N ARG A 8 -9.72 4.30 -11.35
CA ARG A 8 -10.74 3.66 -10.50
C ARG A 8 -10.42 2.19 -10.25
N LEU A 9 -10.06 1.42 -11.28
CA LEU A 9 -9.65 0.03 -11.08
C LEU A 9 -8.45 -0.07 -10.14
N GLY A 10 -7.51 0.87 -10.20
CA GLY A 10 -6.44 0.99 -9.21
C GLY A 10 -6.96 1.31 -7.80
N GLY A 11 -7.94 2.21 -7.66
CA GLY A 11 -8.63 2.44 -6.38
C GLY A 11 -9.30 1.18 -5.81
N LEU A 12 -9.99 0.40 -6.66
CA LEU A 12 -10.57 -0.90 -6.27
C LEU A 12 -9.49 -1.90 -5.86
N ALA A 13 -8.39 -1.97 -6.62
CA ALA A 13 -7.24 -2.81 -6.28
C ALA A 13 -6.64 -2.41 -4.92
N ALA A 14 -6.58 -1.11 -4.60
CA ALA A 14 -6.13 -0.65 -3.29
C ALA A 14 -7.05 -1.08 -2.15
N ILE A 15 -8.37 -1.08 -2.36
CA ILE A 15 -9.33 -1.61 -1.37
C ILE A 15 -9.07 -3.10 -1.12
N ILE A 16 -8.99 -3.89 -2.18
CA ILE A 16 -8.78 -5.33 -2.09
C ILE A 16 -7.42 -5.62 -1.42
N ALA A 17 -6.36 -4.94 -1.87
CA ALA A 17 -5.03 -5.03 -1.27
C ALA A 17 -5.02 -4.75 0.23
N GLY A 18 -5.69 -3.67 0.66
CA GLY A 18 -5.71 -3.28 2.06
C GLY A 18 -6.42 -4.32 2.94
N ILE A 19 -7.58 -4.81 2.49
CA ILE A 19 -8.31 -5.88 3.16
C ILE A 19 -7.46 -7.15 3.25
N MET A 20 -6.91 -7.60 2.11
CA MET A 20 -6.07 -8.79 2.06
C MET A 20 -4.85 -8.65 2.97
N ARG A 21 -4.16 -7.50 2.93
CA ARG A 21 -2.97 -7.27 3.77
C ARG A 21 -3.30 -7.31 5.26
N GLY A 22 -4.44 -6.76 5.67
CA GLY A 22 -4.92 -6.78 7.05
C GLY A 22 -5.32 -8.19 7.52
N LEU A 23 -6.01 -8.96 6.67
CA LEU A 23 -6.34 -10.36 6.98
C LEU A 23 -5.08 -11.23 7.02
N ASN A 24 -4.14 -11.01 6.11
CA ASN A 24 -2.87 -11.73 6.04
C ASN A 24 -2.01 -11.55 7.29
N SER A 25 -2.11 -10.40 7.98
CA SER A 25 -1.42 -10.21 9.26
C SER A 25 -1.93 -11.14 10.37
N LEU A 26 -3.16 -11.65 10.27
CA LEU A 26 -3.75 -12.54 11.26
C LEU A 26 -3.36 -14.01 11.04
N VAL A 27 -2.81 -14.34 9.87
CA VAL A 27 -2.43 -15.71 9.52
C VAL A 27 -1.10 -16.06 10.21
N PRO A 28 -1.05 -17.13 11.03
CA PRO A 28 0.20 -17.56 11.67
C PRO A 28 1.26 -17.94 10.63
N SER A 29 2.48 -17.42 10.81
CA SER A 29 3.63 -17.71 9.94
C SER A 29 4.17 -19.15 10.07
N SER A 30 3.66 -19.92 11.03
CA SER A 30 4.10 -21.30 11.31
C SER A 30 3.56 -22.36 10.36
N ILE A 31 2.65 -22.03 9.44
CA ILE A 31 2.00 -23.01 8.54
C ILE A 31 2.39 -22.71 7.09
N PRO A 32 3.63 -23.02 6.64
CA PRO A 32 4.03 -22.80 5.26
C PRO A 32 3.19 -23.67 4.32
N THR A 33 2.30 -23.05 3.56
CA THR A 33 1.47 -23.71 2.55
C THR A 33 1.56 -22.95 1.23
N VAL A 34 1.41 -23.69 0.14
CA VAL A 34 1.28 -23.12 -1.22
C VAL A 34 0.18 -22.06 -1.25
N ALA A 35 -0.93 -22.27 -0.52
CA ALA A 35 -2.02 -21.33 -0.40
C ALA A 35 -1.60 -19.96 0.18
N ILE A 36 -0.78 -19.94 1.25
CA ILE A 36 -0.28 -18.68 1.83
C ILE A 36 0.67 -17.97 0.87
N ALA A 37 1.52 -18.71 0.15
CA ALA A 37 2.41 -18.12 -0.86
C ALA A 37 1.61 -17.42 -1.98
N PHE A 38 0.56 -18.07 -2.49
CA PHE A 38 -0.36 -17.47 -3.46
C PHE A 38 -1.10 -16.26 -2.91
N LEU A 39 -1.57 -16.33 -1.66
CA LEU A 39 -2.24 -15.22 -0.99
C LEU A 39 -1.34 -13.99 -0.87
N TYR A 40 -0.08 -14.18 -0.50
CA TYR A 40 0.91 -13.11 -0.45
C TYR A 40 1.23 -12.56 -1.83
N LEU A 41 1.41 -13.41 -2.85
CA LEU A 41 1.64 -12.97 -4.22
C LEU A 41 0.47 -12.10 -4.73
N LEU A 42 -0.76 -12.56 -4.52
CA LEU A 42 -1.96 -11.86 -4.95
C LEU A 42 -2.11 -10.51 -4.24
N THR A 43 -1.79 -10.47 -2.94
CA THR A 43 -1.77 -9.22 -2.16
C THR A 43 -0.80 -8.21 -2.77
N ASP A 44 0.41 -8.62 -3.10
CA ASP A 44 1.42 -7.72 -3.68
C ASP A 44 1.00 -7.21 -5.06
N ILE A 45 0.40 -8.06 -5.90
CA ILE A 45 -0.15 -7.64 -7.20
C ILE A 45 -1.20 -6.55 -7.00
N PHE A 46 -2.13 -6.74 -6.06
CA PHE A 46 -3.15 -5.72 -5.76
C PHE A 46 -2.54 -4.46 -5.15
N ILE A 47 -1.50 -4.56 -4.31
CA ILE A 47 -0.77 -3.40 -3.79
C ILE A 47 -0.13 -2.62 -4.95
N LEU A 48 0.52 -3.31 -5.90
CA LEU A 48 1.14 -2.67 -7.07
C LEU A 48 0.09 -1.90 -7.90
N PHE A 49 -1.01 -2.54 -8.27
CA PHE A 49 -2.10 -1.87 -9.01
C PHE A 49 -2.73 -0.74 -8.19
N GLY A 50 -2.89 -0.93 -6.88
CA GLY A 50 -3.34 0.08 -5.94
C GLY A 50 -2.45 1.32 -5.95
N MET A 51 -1.14 1.12 -5.80
CA MET A 51 -0.13 2.17 -5.83
C MET A 51 -0.12 2.91 -7.17
N MET A 52 -0.25 2.20 -8.29
CA MET A 52 -0.36 2.83 -9.62
C MET A 52 -1.61 3.72 -9.72
N GLY A 53 -2.76 3.25 -9.23
CA GLY A 53 -4.00 4.03 -9.20
C GLY A 53 -3.91 5.25 -8.30
N LEU A 54 -3.38 5.07 -7.09
CA LEU A 54 -3.18 6.15 -6.12
C LEU A 54 -2.21 7.20 -6.65
N TYR A 55 -1.06 6.80 -7.21
CA TYR A 55 -0.11 7.72 -7.81
C TYR A 55 -0.76 8.46 -8.99
N GLY A 56 -1.41 7.75 -9.90
CA GLY A 56 -2.13 8.34 -11.04
C GLY A 56 -3.22 9.33 -10.63
N PHE A 57 -3.84 9.16 -9.45
CA PHE A 57 -4.84 10.09 -8.92
C PHE A 57 -4.25 11.42 -8.42
N GLN A 58 -3.01 11.42 -7.93
CA GLN A 58 -2.35 12.59 -7.32
C GLN A 58 -1.04 13.00 -8.01
N TYR A 59 -0.77 12.51 -9.23
CA TYR A 59 0.56 12.58 -9.84
C TYR A 59 1.05 14.01 -10.05
N ARG A 60 0.15 14.95 -10.40
CA ARG A 60 0.51 16.36 -10.64
C ARG A 60 0.87 17.07 -9.35
N GLU A 61 0.22 16.70 -8.25
CA GLU A 61 0.28 17.41 -6.99
C GLU A 61 1.26 16.79 -5.97
N SER A 62 1.57 15.50 -6.08
CA SER A 62 2.49 14.83 -5.14
C SER A 62 3.98 15.11 -5.36
N ARG A 63 4.31 15.84 -6.44
CA ARG A 63 5.67 16.28 -6.80
C ARG A 63 6.67 15.10 -6.88
N LEU A 64 7.96 15.39 -6.74
CA LEU A 64 9.02 14.38 -6.79
C LEU A 64 8.90 13.36 -5.66
N TRP A 65 8.43 13.74 -4.47
CA TRP A 65 8.31 12.85 -3.31
C TRP A 65 7.37 11.68 -3.57
N GLY A 66 6.19 11.94 -4.16
CA GLY A 66 5.26 10.88 -4.52
C GLY A 66 5.83 9.96 -5.61
N CYS A 67 6.55 10.51 -6.59
CA CYS A 67 7.19 9.70 -7.64
C CYS A 67 8.29 8.79 -7.08
N PHE A 68 9.23 9.34 -6.31
CA PHE A 68 10.31 8.56 -5.68
C PHE A 68 9.75 7.50 -4.72
N GLY A 69 8.77 7.87 -3.90
CA GLY A 69 8.12 6.93 -2.98
C GLY A 69 7.42 5.78 -3.71
N PHE A 70 6.70 6.09 -4.78
CA PHE A 70 6.05 5.10 -5.64
C PHE A 70 7.06 4.12 -6.27
N LEU A 71 8.16 4.63 -6.85
CA LEU A 71 9.18 3.80 -7.48
C LEU A 71 9.89 2.89 -6.47
N LEU A 72 10.23 3.43 -5.28
CA LEU A 72 10.83 2.64 -4.20
C LEU A 72 9.86 1.55 -3.71
N ALA A 73 8.57 1.87 -3.58
CA ALA A 73 7.57 0.87 -3.18
C ALA A 73 7.49 -0.29 -4.19
N ILE A 74 7.46 0.01 -5.50
CA ILE A 74 7.48 -1.02 -6.54
C ILE A 74 8.76 -1.85 -6.48
N ALA A 75 9.92 -1.20 -6.38
CA ALA A 75 11.21 -1.88 -6.31
C ALA A 75 11.28 -2.79 -5.07
N GLY A 76 10.82 -2.31 -3.91
CA GLY A 76 10.78 -3.09 -2.68
C GLY A 76 9.92 -4.35 -2.81
N ILE A 77 8.73 -4.25 -3.40
CA ILE A 77 7.86 -5.41 -3.68
C ILE A 77 8.56 -6.39 -4.62
N GLY A 78 9.22 -5.92 -5.66
CA GLY A 78 10.00 -6.77 -6.57
C GLY A 78 11.10 -7.54 -5.85
N ILE A 79 11.85 -6.87 -4.96
CA ILE A 79 12.93 -7.48 -4.17
C ILE A 79 12.37 -8.52 -3.18
N ILE A 80 11.25 -8.22 -2.51
CA ILE A 80 10.56 -9.17 -1.61
C ILE A 80 10.23 -10.46 -2.37
N ARG A 81 9.77 -10.36 -3.62
CA ARG A 81 9.36 -11.51 -4.42
C ARG A 81 10.50 -12.28 -5.07
N TYR A 82 11.68 -11.67 -5.18
CA TYR A 82 12.85 -12.35 -5.68
C TYR A 82 13.31 -13.49 -4.74
N GLY A 83 13.10 -13.35 -3.43
CA GLY A 83 13.42 -14.39 -2.45
C GLY A 83 14.88 -14.31 -1.99
N THR A 84 15.76 -15.17 -2.53
CA THR A 84 17.17 -15.25 -2.08
C THR A 84 18.14 -15.05 -3.24
N ILE A 85 19.22 -14.30 -3.01
CA ILE A 85 20.39 -14.21 -3.91
C ILE A 85 21.59 -14.75 -3.18
N SER A 86 22.23 -15.78 -3.74
CA SER A 86 23.46 -16.37 -3.18
C SER A 86 23.31 -16.75 -1.69
N GLY A 87 22.13 -17.24 -1.30
CA GLY A 87 21.82 -17.63 0.08
C GLY A 87 21.41 -16.49 1.02
N VAL A 88 21.48 -15.23 0.59
CA VAL A 88 21.03 -14.08 1.37
C VAL A 88 19.54 -13.87 1.17
N ASN A 89 18.78 -13.83 2.27
CA ASN A 89 17.35 -13.53 2.25
C ASN A 89 17.11 -12.04 1.97
N LEU A 90 16.51 -11.72 0.83
CA LEU A 90 16.23 -10.36 0.42
C LEU A 90 14.94 -9.78 0.99
N TYR A 91 14.13 -10.58 1.67
CA TYR A 91 12.84 -10.15 2.20
C TYR A 91 12.97 -8.90 3.08
N SER A 92 13.87 -8.92 4.07
CA SER A 92 14.04 -7.80 5.00
C SER A 92 14.54 -6.54 4.27
N VAL A 93 15.42 -6.71 3.28
CA VAL A 93 15.93 -5.59 2.46
C VAL A 93 14.81 -5.00 1.61
N GLY A 94 14.06 -5.83 0.90
CA GLY A 94 12.92 -5.40 0.09
C GLY A 94 11.81 -4.76 0.93
N ALA A 95 11.55 -5.28 2.13
CA ALA A 95 10.60 -4.71 3.08
C ALA A 95 11.01 -3.31 3.54
N LEU A 96 12.29 -3.08 3.87
CA LEU A 96 12.78 -1.75 4.24
C LEU A 96 12.69 -0.77 3.07
N ILE A 97 13.02 -1.20 1.85
CA ILE A 97 12.89 -0.38 0.63
C ILE A 97 11.42 -0.03 0.38
N PHE A 98 10.52 -1.02 0.49
CA PHE A 98 9.08 -0.80 0.31
C PHE A 98 8.53 0.21 1.33
N VAL A 99 8.85 0.02 2.60
CA VAL A 99 8.39 0.85 3.71
C VAL A 99 8.95 2.27 3.61
N GLY A 100 10.23 2.43 3.24
CA GLY A 100 10.82 3.73 2.93
C GLY A 100 10.10 4.43 1.77
N GLY A 101 9.82 3.69 0.69
CA GLY A 101 9.01 4.19 -0.43
C GLY A 101 7.61 4.61 0.00
N LEU A 102 6.95 3.82 0.85
CA LEU A 102 5.64 4.13 1.39
C LEU A 102 5.63 5.41 2.23
N ILE A 103 6.65 5.65 3.05
CA ILE A 103 6.76 6.92 3.82
C ILE A 103 6.88 8.10 2.86
N LEU A 104 7.77 8.04 1.87
CA LEU A 104 7.93 9.12 0.90
C LEU A 104 6.64 9.36 0.09
N PHE A 105 5.96 8.27 -0.26
CA PHE A 105 4.66 8.34 -0.92
C PHE A 105 3.60 8.98 -0.01
N ALA A 106 3.58 8.65 1.28
CA ALA A 106 2.69 9.26 2.28
C ALA A 106 2.93 10.76 2.41
N VAL A 107 4.20 11.20 2.44
CA VAL A 107 4.58 12.62 2.43
C VAL A 107 4.10 13.29 1.15
N GLY A 108 4.32 12.67 -0.01
CA GLY A 108 3.81 13.15 -1.29
C GLY A 108 2.29 13.29 -1.32
N SER A 109 1.56 12.31 -0.76
CA SER A 109 0.10 12.36 -0.59
C SER A 109 -0.34 13.49 0.33
N TRP A 110 0.40 13.74 1.41
CA TRP A 110 0.11 14.84 2.34
C TRP A 110 0.26 16.19 1.66
N ILE A 111 1.34 16.37 0.88
CA ILE A 111 1.62 17.59 0.10
C ILE A 111 0.55 17.78 -0.99
N ALA A 112 0.14 16.70 -1.66
CA ALA A 112 -0.86 16.76 -2.71
C ALA A 112 -2.25 17.17 -2.20
N ASN A 113 -2.55 16.89 -0.92
CA ASN A 113 -3.83 17.16 -0.27
C ASN A 113 -5.05 16.63 -1.05
N LYS A 114 -4.88 15.50 -1.76
CA LYS A 114 -5.94 14.82 -2.53
C LYS A 114 -6.58 13.66 -1.78
N LEU A 115 -5.88 13.13 -0.78
CA LEU A 115 -6.36 12.08 0.10
C LEU A 115 -6.65 12.66 1.49
N PRO A 116 -7.61 12.09 2.24
CA PRO A 116 -7.82 12.44 3.64
C PRO A 116 -6.52 12.29 4.43
N GLN A 117 -6.17 13.27 5.26
CA GLN A 117 -4.88 13.29 5.98
C GLN A 117 -4.66 12.09 6.92
N TRP A 118 -5.73 11.44 7.38
CA TRP A 118 -5.61 10.23 8.18
C TRP A 118 -5.01 9.05 7.42
N VAL A 119 -5.15 9.00 6.08
CA VAL A 119 -4.59 7.92 5.23
C VAL A 119 -3.06 7.89 5.28
N PRO A 120 -2.33 8.96 4.92
CA PRO A 120 -0.88 8.97 5.02
C PRO A 120 -0.40 8.87 6.47
N ALA A 121 -1.16 9.39 7.45
CA ALA A 121 -0.84 9.19 8.86
C ALA A 121 -0.85 7.70 9.25
N PHE A 122 -1.83 6.94 8.76
CA PHE A 122 -1.92 5.50 9.01
C PHE A 122 -0.79 4.73 8.34
N TRP A 123 -0.34 5.11 7.15
CA TRP A 123 0.82 4.48 6.51
C TRP A 123 2.12 4.70 7.29
N ILE A 124 2.35 5.93 7.78
CA ILE A 124 3.51 6.25 8.61
C ILE A 124 3.42 5.53 9.97
N LEU A 125 2.25 5.56 10.61
CA LEU A 125 2.03 4.87 11.88
C LEU A 125 2.23 3.35 11.75
N SER A 126 1.63 2.75 10.73
CA SER A 126 1.82 1.33 10.41
C SER A 126 3.29 1.00 10.23
N THR A 127 4.04 1.83 9.51
CA THR A 127 5.48 1.66 9.32
C THR A 127 6.23 1.61 10.65
N ILE A 128 6.02 2.59 11.52
CA ILE A 128 6.70 2.68 12.82
C ILE A 128 6.36 1.46 13.68
N VAL A 129 5.07 1.12 13.78
CA VAL A 129 4.59 -0.03 14.55
C VAL A 129 5.14 -1.35 13.97
N GLY A 130 5.22 -1.46 12.64
CA GLY A 130 5.71 -2.64 11.94
C GLY A 130 7.21 -2.87 12.14
N ILE A 131 8.02 -1.81 12.10
CA ILE A 131 9.46 -1.88 12.41
C ILE A 131 9.67 -2.36 13.85
N CYS A 132 8.96 -1.77 14.82
CA CYS A 132 9.03 -2.21 16.22
C CYS A 132 8.61 -3.68 16.37
N GLY A 133 7.52 -4.10 15.73
CA GLY A 133 7.04 -5.47 15.81
C GLY A 133 7.93 -6.51 15.12
N TYR A 134 8.73 -6.09 14.14
CA TYR A 134 9.63 -6.98 13.40
C TYR A 134 11.00 -7.14 14.10
N PHE A 135 11.57 -6.05 14.62
CA PHE A 135 12.94 -6.07 15.16
C PHE A 135 13.03 -6.28 16.68
N VAL A 136 11.94 -6.08 17.43
CA VAL A 136 11.94 -6.24 18.89
C VAL A 136 11.35 -7.59 19.29
N PRO A 137 12.15 -8.51 19.87
CA PRO A 137 11.65 -9.79 20.36
C PRO A 137 10.49 -9.61 21.34
N GLY A 138 9.44 -10.42 21.20
CA GLY A 138 8.25 -10.35 22.05
C GLY A 138 7.15 -9.37 21.60
N LEU A 139 7.43 -8.51 20.61
CA LEU A 139 6.43 -7.56 20.06
C LEU A 139 5.78 -8.02 18.75
N ASN A 140 5.71 -9.32 18.48
CA ASN A 140 5.13 -9.87 17.25
C ASN A 140 3.70 -9.38 16.98
N LEU A 141 2.92 -9.12 18.04
CA LEU A 141 1.57 -8.55 17.92
C LEU A 141 1.57 -7.17 17.23
N PHE A 142 2.62 -6.36 17.41
CA PHE A 142 2.73 -5.06 16.76
C PHE A 142 2.88 -5.22 15.26
N PHE A 143 3.55 -6.27 14.79
CA PHE A 143 3.61 -6.56 13.36
C PHE A 143 2.21 -6.87 12.79
N VAL A 144 1.38 -7.60 13.54
CA VAL A 144 -0.02 -7.85 13.15
C VAL A 144 -0.82 -6.55 13.09
N ILE A 145 -0.76 -5.75 14.15
CA ILE A 145 -1.44 -4.44 14.25
C ILE A 145 -1.01 -3.52 13.12
N SER A 146 0.28 -3.51 12.77
CA SER A 146 0.80 -2.71 11.66
C SER A 146 0.15 -3.07 10.32
N GLY A 147 -0.04 -4.37 10.05
CA GLY A 147 -0.70 -4.84 8.83
C GLY A 147 -2.16 -4.39 8.75
N VAL A 148 -2.87 -4.40 9.88
CA VAL A 148 -4.25 -3.91 9.96
C VAL A 148 -4.33 -2.40 9.75
N ILE A 149 -3.47 -1.62 10.41
CA ILE A 149 -3.41 -0.15 10.23
C ILE A 149 -3.09 0.20 8.77
N PHE A 150 -2.11 -0.48 8.16
CA PHE A 150 -1.81 -0.33 6.74
C PHE A 150 -3.05 -0.63 5.90
N GLY A 151 -3.72 -1.75 6.18
CA GLY A 151 -4.90 -2.18 5.44
C GLY A 151 -6.02 -1.15 5.48
N ILE A 152 -6.28 -0.55 6.64
CA ILE A 152 -7.28 0.51 6.80
C ILE A 152 -6.89 1.76 6.00
N GLY A 153 -5.64 2.21 6.12
CA GLY A 153 -5.14 3.37 5.37
C GLY A 153 -5.21 3.17 3.86
N PHE A 154 -4.73 2.02 3.38
CA PHE A 154 -4.69 1.68 1.95
C PHE A 154 -6.11 1.51 1.36
N SER A 155 -7.02 0.88 2.09
CA SER A 155 -8.42 0.75 1.67
C SER A 155 -9.14 2.09 1.66
N GLY A 156 -8.90 2.95 2.67
CA GLY A 156 -9.46 4.31 2.71
C GLY A 156 -9.03 5.16 1.52
N ALA A 157 -7.74 5.07 1.16
CA ALA A 157 -7.21 5.71 -0.04
C ALA A 157 -7.95 5.23 -1.29
N GLY A 158 -8.11 3.90 -1.42
CA GLY A 158 -8.83 3.27 -2.52
C GLY A 158 -10.29 3.72 -2.63
N ILE A 159 -11.03 3.81 -1.51
CA ILE A 159 -12.41 4.30 -1.48
C ILE A 159 -12.50 5.73 -2.00
N LYS A 160 -11.58 6.60 -1.58
CA LYS A 160 -11.56 8.00 -2.05
C LYS A 160 -11.34 8.07 -3.57
N VAL A 161 -10.40 7.31 -4.10
CA VAL A 161 -10.10 7.27 -5.54
C VAL A 161 -11.27 6.67 -6.33
N TRP A 162 -11.86 5.57 -5.84
CA TRP A 162 -13.02 4.94 -6.49
C TRP A 162 -14.23 5.88 -6.60
N SER A 163 -14.44 6.73 -5.59
CA SER A 163 -15.59 7.62 -5.44
C SER A 163 -15.45 8.98 -6.15
N ALA A 164 -14.26 9.31 -6.67
CA ALA A 164 -14.00 10.64 -7.24
C ALA A 164 -14.87 10.98 -8.49
N LYS A 165 -15.27 9.98 -9.29
CA LYS A 165 -16.12 10.19 -10.48
C LYS A 165 -17.59 10.44 -10.13
N SER A 166 -18.12 9.81 -9.07
CA SER A 166 -19.51 10.05 -8.64
C SER A 166 -19.72 11.49 -8.20
N GLU A 167 -18.68 12.16 -7.69
CA GLU A 167 -18.77 13.54 -7.25
C GLU A 167 -18.76 14.54 -8.42
N GLN A 168 -17.96 14.28 -9.46
CA GLN A 168 -18.00 15.07 -10.70
C GLN A 168 -19.34 14.90 -11.45
N LEU A 169 -19.82 13.66 -11.62
CA LEU A 169 -21.10 13.40 -12.29
C LEU A 169 -22.30 13.99 -11.54
N ARG A 170 -22.26 13.96 -10.20
CA ARG A 170 -23.31 14.54 -9.35
C ARG A 170 -23.33 16.07 -9.43
N ARG A 171 -22.17 16.72 -9.61
CA ARG A 171 -22.09 18.18 -9.82
C ARG A 171 -22.66 18.61 -11.17
N GLU A 172 -22.40 17.85 -12.24
CA GLU A 172 -22.94 18.14 -13.58
C GLU A 172 -24.46 17.98 -13.67
N ILE A 173 -25.08 17.10 -12.87
CA ILE A 173 -26.54 16.92 -12.83
C ILE A 173 -27.24 17.98 -11.95
N SER A 174 -26.50 18.63 -11.04
CA SER A 174 -27.02 19.65 -10.11
C SER A 174 -26.91 21.10 -10.63
N THR A 175 -26.39 21.30 -11.84
CA THR A 175 -26.24 22.58 -12.54
C THR A 175 -27.13 22.58 -13.77
#